data_AF-A0A6J7VV13-F1
#
_entry.id   AF-A0A6J7VV13-F1
#
_cell.length_a   1.000
_cell.length_b   1.000
_cell.length_c   1.000
_cell.angle_alpha   90.00
_cell.angle_beta   90.00
_cell.angle_gamma   90.00
#
_symmetry.space_group_name_H-M   'P 1'
#
loop_
_entity.id
_entity.type
_entity.pdbx_description
1 polymer ?
#
loop_
_entity_poly.entity_id
_entity_poly.type
_entity_poly.pdbx_seq_one_letter_code
_entity_poly.pdbx_strand_id
1 'polypeptide(L)'
;MPNIRGTDNQAARAKWAADNKMALTVDQSDLDAITQNTAKLAIKSVRDELASNCAKLPEVTGARDVARIFKELLSTPAKSRREINGVFFRLKLKNFFGRGLRGMVYSFLKLLAYGYRSLKPYKKQSKSFLNEINIVEIDQRDELHKLIKNQNPFEHLIVGASTTYKNRRIEIAKKAYLK
;
A
#
# COMPACT_ATOMS: atom_id res chain seq x y z
N MET A 1 -12.26 -2.16 -22.30
CA MET A 1 -11.22 -2.74 -21.42
C MET A 1 -9.86 -2.42 -22.01
N PRO A 2 -8.90 -1.88 -21.25
CA PRO A 2 -7.54 -1.67 -21.74
C PRO A 2 -6.95 -2.99 -22.22
N ASN A 3 -6.30 -3.00 -23.39
CA ASN A 3 -5.51 -4.14 -23.82
C ASN A 3 -4.18 -4.16 -23.06
N ILE A 4 -4.24 -4.45 -21.75
CA ILE A 4 -3.07 -4.67 -20.87
C ILE A 4 -2.52 -6.09 -20.99
N ARG A 5 -2.85 -6.83 -22.05
CA ARG A 5 -2.30 -8.16 -22.31
C ARG A 5 -0.88 -8.02 -22.87
N GLY A 6 0.06 -7.65 -22.00
CA GLY A 6 1.48 -7.57 -22.34
C GLY A 6 2.30 -6.85 -21.26
N THR A 7 3.61 -7.07 -21.28
CA THR A 7 4.60 -6.34 -20.48
C THR A 7 4.73 -4.85 -20.88
N ASP A 8 4.00 -4.43 -21.92
CA ASP A 8 4.03 -3.06 -22.44
C ASP A 8 3.06 -2.15 -21.67
N ASN A 9 3.61 -1.14 -21.00
CA ASN A 9 2.82 -0.10 -20.35
C ASN A 9 2.41 0.97 -21.37
N GLN A 10 1.42 0.63 -22.19
CA GLN A 10 0.91 1.49 -23.26
C GLN A 10 0.40 2.84 -22.74
N ALA A 11 -0.28 2.85 -21.59
CA ALA A 11 -0.79 4.07 -20.97
C ALA A 11 0.35 5.04 -20.61
N ALA A 12 1.44 4.54 -20.03
CA ALA A 12 2.61 5.37 -19.73
C ALA A 12 3.31 5.88 -21.00
N ARG A 13 3.41 5.06 -22.06
CA ARG A 13 3.99 5.48 -23.35
C ARG A 13 3.16 6.57 -24.01
N ALA A 14 1.84 6.41 -24.06
CA ALA A 14 0.92 7.40 -24.61
C ALA A 14 0.97 8.71 -23.80
N LYS A 15 1.03 8.61 -22.47
CA LYS A 15 1.22 9.76 -21.59
C LYS A 15 2.53 10.48 -21.86
N TRP A 16 3.65 9.77 -21.92
CA TRP A 16 4.95 10.37 -22.25
C TRP A 16 4.94 11.07 -23.61
N ALA A 17 4.34 10.46 -24.63
CA ALA A 17 4.24 11.08 -25.95
C ALA A 17 3.41 12.38 -25.92
N ALA A 18 2.33 12.42 -25.13
CA ALA A 18 1.53 13.62 -24.94
C ALA A 18 2.24 14.70 -24.13
N ASP A 19 2.95 14.32 -23.06
CA ASP A 19 3.76 15.23 -22.25
C ASP A 19 4.86 15.90 -23.09
N ASN A 20 5.34 15.20 -24.13
CA ASN A 20 6.32 15.70 -25.11
C ASN A 20 5.69 16.35 -26.35
N LYS A 21 4.37 16.59 -26.36
CA LYS A 21 3.62 17.25 -27.45
C LYS A 21 3.69 16.52 -28.81
N MET A 22 3.87 15.22 -28.79
CA MET A 22 3.96 14.36 -29.98
C MET A 22 2.67 13.61 -30.27
N ALA A 23 1.79 13.48 -29.27
CA ALA A 23 0.50 12.82 -29.42
C ALA A 23 -0.57 13.49 -28.54
N LEU A 24 -1.83 13.16 -28.81
CA LEU A 24 -2.91 13.38 -27.85
C LEU A 24 -3.12 12.07 -27.08
N THR A 25 -3.45 12.18 -25.79
CA THR A 25 -3.80 11.04 -24.94
C THR A 25 -5.01 11.38 -24.08
N VAL A 26 -5.79 10.37 -23.74
CA VAL A 26 -6.97 10.46 -22.85
C VAL A 26 -7.07 9.18 -22.04
N ASP A 27 -7.86 9.24 -20.97
CA ASP A 27 -8.35 8.01 -20.35
C ASP A 27 -9.20 7.24 -21.35
N GLN A 28 -8.80 6.00 -21.62
CA GLN A 28 -9.47 5.07 -22.52
C GLN A 28 -10.86 4.61 -22.02
N SER A 29 -11.21 4.91 -20.78
CA SER A 29 -12.55 4.69 -20.22
C SER A 29 -13.49 5.89 -20.39
N ASP A 30 -12.99 7.05 -20.83
CA ASP A 30 -13.75 8.29 -21.01
C ASP A 30 -14.09 8.53 -22.48
N LEU A 31 -15.32 8.16 -22.87
CA LEU A 31 -15.80 8.27 -24.24
C LEU A 31 -15.91 9.73 -24.73
N ASP A 32 -16.30 10.65 -23.84
CA ASP A 32 -16.48 12.06 -24.19
C ASP A 32 -15.12 12.69 -24.48
N ALA A 33 -14.13 12.42 -23.63
CA ALA A 33 -12.75 12.87 -23.85
C ALA A 33 -12.15 12.29 -25.14
N ILE A 34 -12.39 11.01 -25.44
CA ILE A 34 -11.97 10.39 -26.71
C ILE A 34 -12.59 11.15 -27.89
N THR A 35 -13.90 11.36 -27.89
CA THR A 35 -14.62 12.03 -28.98
C THR A 35 -14.09 13.44 -29.23
N GLN A 36 -13.86 14.20 -28.17
CA GLN A 36 -13.31 15.55 -28.26
C GLN A 36 -11.88 15.56 -28.82
N ASN A 37 -11.01 14.65 -28.37
CA ASN A 37 -9.63 14.58 -28.87
C ASN A 37 -9.56 14.06 -30.31
N THR A 38 -10.45 13.15 -30.71
CA THR A 38 -10.59 12.75 -32.11
C THR A 38 -11.03 13.92 -32.98
N ALA A 39 -11.97 14.75 -32.51
CA ALA A 39 -12.34 15.98 -33.21
C ALA A 39 -11.18 16.98 -33.33
N LYS A 40 -10.36 17.13 -32.27
CA LYS A 40 -9.13 17.96 -32.33
C LYS A 40 -8.13 17.44 -33.36
N LEU A 41 -7.96 16.11 -33.48
CA LEU A 41 -7.09 15.51 -34.51
C LEU A 41 -7.59 15.75 -35.94
N ALA A 42 -8.88 16.07 -36.14
CA ALA A 42 -9.39 16.44 -37.47
C ALA A 42 -8.88 17.82 -37.94
N ILE A 43 -8.40 18.67 -37.02
CA ILE A 43 -7.85 20.00 -37.34
C ILE A 43 -6.45 19.86 -37.95
N LYS A 44 -6.24 20.43 -39.14
CA LYS A 44 -4.97 20.32 -39.88
C LYS A 44 -3.77 20.89 -39.11
N SER A 45 -3.93 22.09 -38.53
CA SER A 45 -2.85 22.74 -37.77
C SER A 45 -2.35 21.88 -36.60
N VAL A 46 -3.27 21.22 -35.90
CA VAL A 46 -2.94 20.30 -34.80
C VAL A 46 -2.12 19.12 -35.32
N ARG A 47 -2.51 18.50 -36.44
CA ARG A 47 -1.73 17.39 -37.03
C ARG A 47 -0.35 17.84 -37.49
N ASP A 48 -0.26 19.02 -38.10
CA ASP A 48 1.01 19.58 -38.57
C ASP A 48 1.96 19.86 -37.38
N GLU A 49 1.43 20.39 -36.27
CA GLU A 49 2.20 20.61 -35.04
C GLU A 49 2.71 19.27 -34.45
N LEU A 50 1.83 18.28 -34.31
CA LEU A 50 2.20 16.96 -33.80
C LEU A 50 3.26 16.28 -34.69
N ALA A 51 3.08 16.31 -36.01
CA ALA A 51 4.04 15.78 -36.96
C ALA A 51 5.39 16.51 -36.90
N SER A 52 5.38 17.85 -36.79
CA SER A 52 6.59 18.65 -36.62
C SER A 52 7.35 18.28 -35.34
N ASN A 53 6.64 18.02 -34.25
CA ASN A 53 7.25 17.59 -32.98
C ASN A 53 7.79 16.16 -33.07
N CYS A 54 7.09 15.23 -33.72
CA CYS A 54 7.60 13.88 -33.97
C CYS A 54 8.89 13.88 -34.80
N ALA A 55 9.03 14.79 -35.76
CA ALA A 55 10.24 14.93 -36.58
C ALA A 55 11.48 15.37 -35.77
N LYS A 56 11.30 15.91 -34.56
CA LYS A 56 12.39 16.30 -33.65
C LYS A 56 12.91 15.13 -32.81
N LEU A 57 12.33 13.93 -32.95
CA LEU A 57 12.80 12.76 -32.22
C LEU A 57 14.25 12.42 -32.60
N PRO A 58 15.08 12.03 -31.62
CA PRO A 58 16.44 11.59 -31.90
C PRO A 58 16.44 10.30 -32.73
N GLU A 59 17.56 10.02 -33.39
CA GLU A 59 17.74 8.73 -34.06
C GLU A 59 17.51 7.56 -33.11
N VAL A 60 16.92 6.48 -33.61
CA VAL A 60 16.67 5.27 -32.84
C VAL A 60 17.98 4.48 -32.70
N THR A 61 18.79 4.83 -31.70
CA THR A 61 20.10 4.20 -31.44
C THR A 61 20.04 3.02 -30.47
N GLY A 62 18.86 2.70 -29.92
CA GLY A 62 18.72 1.73 -28.82
C GLY A 62 19.41 0.39 -29.07
N ALA A 63 19.24 -0.22 -30.25
CA ALA A 63 19.88 -1.49 -30.57
C ALA A 63 21.42 -1.38 -30.62
N ARG A 64 21.94 -0.28 -31.19
CA ARG A 64 23.38 0.02 -31.26
C ARG A 64 23.96 0.22 -29.86
N ASP A 65 23.26 0.96 -29.01
CA ASP A 65 23.68 1.22 -27.63
C ASP A 65 23.69 -0.07 -26.79
N VAL A 66 22.67 -0.90 -26.95
CA VAL A 66 22.62 -2.22 -26.30
C VAL A 66 23.79 -3.09 -26.76
N ALA A 67 24.05 -3.19 -28.07
CA ALA A 67 25.18 -3.96 -28.59
C ALA A 67 26.54 -3.46 -28.05
N ARG A 68 26.70 -2.14 -27.94
CA ARG A 68 27.90 -1.52 -27.35
C ARG A 68 28.06 -1.88 -25.88
N ILE A 69 27.00 -1.80 -25.09
CA ILE A 69 27.01 -2.21 -23.67
C ILE A 69 27.35 -3.70 -23.55
N PHE A 70 26.76 -4.57 -24.37
CA PHE A 70 27.10 -5.99 -24.36
C PHE A 70 28.58 -6.25 -24.69
N LYS A 71 29.12 -5.55 -25.69
CA LYS A 71 30.55 -5.64 -26.03
C LYS A 71 31.43 -5.21 -24.86
N GLU A 72 31.10 -4.11 -24.20
CA GLU A 72 31.83 -3.61 -23.04
C GLU A 72 31.80 -4.61 -21.88
N LEU A 73 30.64 -5.20 -21.61
CA LEU A 73 30.47 -6.25 -20.59
C LEU A 73 31.30 -7.50 -20.90
N LEU A 74 31.36 -7.93 -22.16
CA LEU A 74 32.18 -9.07 -22.58
C LEU A 74 33.68 -8.78 -22.49
N SER A 75 34.09 -7.53 -22.74
CA SER A 75 35.50 -7.11 -22.61
C SER A 75 35.93 -6.83 -21.17
N THR A 76 34.98 -6.72 -20.24
CA THR A 76 35.29 -6.46 -18.84
C THR A 76 35.74 -7.76 -18.17
N PRO A 77 36.93 -7.82 -17.54
CA PRO A 77 37.36 -9.02 -16.83
C PRO A 77 36.36 -9.37 -15.72
N ALA A 78 36.08 -10.66 -15.54
CA ALA A 78 35.21 -11.11 -14.47
C ALA A 78 35.75 -10.59 -13.12
N LYS A 79 34.89 -9.92 -12.34
CA LYS A 79 35.26 -9.42 -11.02
C LYS A 79 35.82 -10.55 -10.18
N SER A 80 36.88 -10.27 -9.44
CA SER A 80 37.48 -11.29 -8.57
C SER A 80 36.45 -11.75 -7.53
N ARG A 81 36.57 -13.00 -7.06
CA ARG A 81 35.63 -13.54 -6.07
C ARG A 81 35.57 -12.71 -4.78
N ARG A 82 36.66 -12.02 -4.43
CA ARG A 82 36.71 -11.09 -3.28
C ARG A 82 35.85 -9.85 -3.50
N GLU A 83 35.91 -9.25 -4.69
CA GLU A 83 35.11 -8.06 -5.02
C GLU A 83 33.61 -8.38 -5.07
N ILE A 84 33.24 -9.53 -5.64
CA ILE A 84 31.85 -10.00 -5.67
C ILE A 84 31.32 -10.19 -4.24
N ASN A 85 32.09 -10.84 -3.38
CA ASN A 85 31.72 -11.04 -1.98
C ASN A 85 31.58 -9.72 -1.22
N GLY A 86 32.45 -8.73 -1.47
CA GLY A 86 32.36 -7.39 -0.88
C GLY A 86 31.09 -6.63 -1.29
N VAL A 87 30.75 -6.66 -2.58
CA VAL A 87 29.49 -6.06 -3.09
C VAL A 87 28.28 -6.75 -2.47
N PHE A 88 28.27 -8.08 -2.43
CA PHE A 88 27.18 -8.86 -1.87
C PHE A 88 26.97 -8.59 -0.37
N PHE A 89 28.08 -8.49 0.39
CA PHE A 89 28.03 -8.12 1.81
C PHE A 89 27.44 -6.72 2.00
N ARG A 90 27.88 -5.73 1.22
CA ARG A 90 27.34 -4.36 1.25
C ARG A 90 25.84 -4.32 0.94
N LEU A 91 25.40 -5.10 -0.06
CA LEU A 91 23.98 -5.20 -0.42
C LEU A 91 23.16 -5.87 0.69
N LYS A 92 23.68 -6.93 1.33
CA LYS A 92 23.04 -7.54 2.50
C LYS A 92 22.94 -6.58 3.67
N LEU A 93 23.99 -5.81 3.95
CA LEU A 93 23.95 -4.78 4.98
C LEU A 93 22.85 -3.75 4.68
N LYS A 94 22.85 -3.18 3.46
CA LYS A 94 21.84 -2.19 3.07
C LYS A 94 20.41 -2.73 3.19
N ASN A 95 20.19 -3.99 2.83
CA ASN A 95 18.90 -4.65 3.00
C ASN A 95 18.53 -4.87 4.48
N PHE A 96 19.50 -5.24 5.31
CA PHE A 96 19.31 -5.41 6.76
C PHE A 96 18.95 -4.08 7.44
N PHE A 97 19.65 -2.99 7.13
CA PHE A 97 19.34 -1.67 7.66
C PHE A 97 18.05 -1.08 7.05
N GLY A 98 17.79 -1.30 5.76
CA GLY A 98 16.61 -0.73 5.08
C GLY A 98 15.29 -1.44 5.40
N ARG A 99 15.30 -2.77 5.61
CA ARG A 99 14.09 -3.57 5.87
C ARG A 99 14.02 -4.15 7.30
N GLY A 100 15.15 -4.32 7.98
CA GLY A 100 15.25 -5.05 9.26
C GLY A 100 15.40 -4.18 10.52
N LEU A 101 15.67 -2.87 10.39
CA LEU A 101 15.89 -2.00 11.55
C LEU A 101 14.67 -1.94 12.48
N ARG A 102 13.48 -1.88 11.90
CA ARG A 102 12.23 -1.79 12.65
C ARG A 102 12.01 -3.02 13.52
N GLY A 103 12.31 -4.22 13.00
CA GLY A 103 12.26 -5.47 13.76
C GLY A 103 13.28 -5.49 14.91
N MET A 104 14.51 -5.04 14.64
CA MET A 104 15.56 -4.95 15.66
C MET A 104 15.22 -3.99 16.79
N VAL A 105 14.71 -2.79 16.46
CA VAL A 105 14.29 -1.78 17.45
C VAL A 105 13.14 -2.31 18.31
N TYR A 106 12.13 -2.94 17.72
CA TYR A 106 11.03 -3.53 18.50
C TYR A 106 11.50 -4.67 19.41
N SER A 107 12.40 -5.53 18.93
CA SER A 107 12.96 -6.60 19.76
C SER A 107 13.77 -6.05 20.94
N PHE A 108 14.56 -4.99 20.71
CA PHE A 108 15.31 -4.32 21.76
C PHE A 108 14.39 -3.63 22.78
N LEU A 109 13.39 -2.88 22.31
CA LEU A 109 12.39 -2.25 23.19
C LEU A 109 11.62 -3.29 24.02
N LYS A 110 11.29 -4.44 23.44
CA LYS A 110 10.67 -5.55 24.19
C LYS A 110 11.60 -6.08 25.27
N LEU A 111 12.88 -6.31 24.95
CA LEU A 111 13.88 -6.77 25.92
C LEU A 111 13.98 -5.79 27.09
N LEU A 112 14.08 -4.49 26.81
CA LEU A 112 14.08 -3.44 27.82
C LEU A 112 12.78 -3.43 28.65
N ALA A 113 11.62 -3.58 28.01
CA ALA A 113 10.34 -3.64 28.69
C ALA A 113 10.23 -4.87 29.60
N TYR A 114 10.75 -6.03 29.20
CA TYR A 114 10.81 -7.22 30.04
C TYR A 114 11.76 -7.03 31.23
N GLY A 115 12.94 -6.44 31.00
CA GLY A 115 13.88 -6.09 32.08
C GLY A 115 13.26 -5.13 33.09
N TYR A 116 12.62 -4.06 32.61
CA TYR A 116 11.90 -3.10 33.45
C TYR A 116 10.75 -3.76 34.22
N ARG A 117 9.98 -4.63 33.57
CA ARG A 117 8.87 -5.39 34.18
C ARG A 117 9.36 -6.31 35.29
N SER A 118 10.57 -6.86 35.18
CA SER A 118 11.18 -7.68 36.24
C SER A 118 11.40 -6.86 37.52
N LEU A 119 11.78 -5.59 37.38
CA LEU A 119 12.01 -4.66 38.50
C LEU A 119 10.72 -4.02 39.04
N LYS A 120 9.70 -3.85 38.19
CA LYS A 120 8.40 -3.24 38.55
C LYS A 120 7.26 -4.13 38.02
N PRO A 121 6.88 -5.21 38.74
CA PRO A 121 5.77 -6.06 38.33
C PRO A 121 4.43 -5.30 38.39
N TYR A 122 3.53 -5.59 37.44
CA TYR A 122 2.19 -5.01 37.43
C TYR A 122 1.41 -5.41 38.68
N LYS A 123 0.70 -4.46 39.28
CA LYS A 123 -0.29 -4.75 40.33
C LYS A 123 -1.35 -5.66 39.74
N LYS A 124 -1.59 -6.81 40.38
CA LYS A 124 -2.70 -7.71 40.00
C LYS A 124 -4.01 -6.96 40.25
N GLN A 125 -4.64 -6.47 39.20
CA GLN A 125 -6.02 -6.00 39.30
C GLN A 125 -6.91 -7.21 39.60
N SER A 126 -7.72 -7.11 40.65
CA SER A 126 -8.78 -8.07 40.90
C SER A 126 -9.69 -8.10 39.67
N LYS A 127 -10.05 -9.30 39.21
CA LYS A 127 -11.10 -9.43 38.19
C LYS A 127 -12.38 -8.89 38.83
N SER A 128 -12.86 -7.75 38.38
CA SER A 128 -14.18 -7.24 38.75
C SER A 128 -15.21 -8.14 38.08
N PHE A 129 -15.76 -9.09 38.82
CA PHE A 129 -16.98 -9.77 38.41
C PHE A 129 -18.10 -8.74 38.47
N LEU A 130 -18.84 -8.60 37.38
CA LEU A 130 -20.01 -7.71 37.37
C LEU A 130 -21.17 -8.45 38.04
N ASN A 131 -22.01 -7.72 38.76
CA ASN A 131 -23.26 -8.27 39.29
C ASN A 131 -24.37 -8.25 38.21
N GLU A 132 -24.30 -7.30 37.27
CA GLU A 132 -25.27 -7.13 36.19
C GLU A 132 -24.58 -6.74 34.89
N ILE A 133 -25.16 -7.15 33.76
CA ILE A 133 -24.67 -6.83 32.42
C ILE A 133 -25.36 -5.57 31.96
N ASN A 134 -24.57 -4.54 31.65
CA ASN A 134 -25.10 -3.36 31.00
C ASN A 134 -25.34 -3.67 29.52
N ILE A 135 -26.60 -3.62 29.08
CA ILE A 135 -27.00 -3.89 27.69
C ILE A 135 -27.25 -2.55 27.01
N VAL A 136 -26.62 -2.33 25.85
CA VAL A 136 -26.68 -1.06 25.13
C VAL A 136 -27.09 -1.31 23.68
N GLU A 137 -28.18 -0.70 23.24
CA GLU A 137 -28.67 -0.75 21.87
C GLU A 137 -28.68 0.68 21.29
N ILE A 138 -27.50 1.18 20.93
CA ILE A 138 -27.28 2.56 20.46
C ILE A 138 -26.43 2.53 19.20
N ASP A 139 -26.84 3.24 18.16
CA ASP A 139 -26.08 3.38 16.89
C ASP A 139 -25.27 4.69 16.82
N GLN A 140 -25.43 5.56 17.81
CA GLN A 140 -24.69 6.83 17.89
C GLN A 140 -23.25 6.60 18.36
N ARG A 141 -22.31 6.87 17.44
CA ARG A 141 -20.87 6.76 17.63
C ARG A 141 -20.36 7.41 18.91
N ASP A 142 -20.76 8.65 19.17
CA ASP A 142 -20.19 9.45 20.26
C ASP A 142 -20.57 8.91 21.65
N GLU A 143 -21.76 8.33 21.78
CA GLU A 143 -22.21 7.69 23.01
C GLU A 143 -21.52 6.34 23.22
N LEU A 144 -21.37 5.55 22.16
CA LEU A 144 -20.64 4.29 22.21
C LEU A 144 -19.17 4.51 22.58
N HIS A 145 -18.53 5.56 22.07
CA HIS A 145 -17.17 5.92 22.44
C HIS A 145 -17.02 6.30 23.93
N LYS A 146 -18.04 6.91 24.55
CA LYS A 146 -18.03 7.18 26.00
C LYS A 146 -18.07 5.88 26.79
N LEU A 147 -18.90 4.93 26.37
CA LEU A 147 -19.02 3.61 27.01
C LEU A 147 -17.75 2.77 26.88
N ILE A 148 -17.09 2.76 25.72
CA ILE A 148 -15.81 2.05 25.51
C ILE A 148 -14.69 2.62 26.39
N LYS A 149 -14.71 3.93 26.67
CA LYS A 149 -13.72 4.57 27.55
C LYS A 149 -13.99 4.26 29.02
N ASN A 150 -15.23 3.98 29.40
CA ASN A 150 -15.55 3.51 30.73
C ASN A 150 -15.03 2.08 30.87
N GLN A 151 -14.26 1.80 31.94
CA GLN A 151 -13.62 0.49 32.16
C GLN A 151 -14.63 -0.62 32.55
N ASN A 152 -15.93 -0.34 32.46
CA ASN A 152 -16.99 -1.27 32.80
C ASN A 152 -17.41 -2.05 31.55
N PRO A 153 -17.37 -3.39 31.58
CA PRO A 153 -17.88 -4.21 30.49
C PRO A 153 -19.36 -3.93 30.22
N PHE A 154 -19.73 -3.89 28.93
CA PHE A 154 -21.10 -3.77 28.46
C PHE A 154 -21.29 -4.64 27.22
N GLU A 155 -22.52 -5.06 26.97
CA GLU A 155 -22.89 -5.84 25.79
C GLU A 155 -23.63 -4.92 24.81
N HIS A 156 -23.06 -4.72 23.62
CA HIS A 156 -23.70 -3.93 22.57
C HIS A 156 -24.61 -4.81 21.72
N LEU A 157 -25.86 -4.38 21.53
CA LEU A 157 -26.83 -5.02 20.66
C LEU A 157 -27.06 -4.18 19.41
N ILE A 158 -27.18 -4.86 18.27
CA ILE A 158 -27.52 -4.24 16.99
C ILE A 158 -28.96 -3.71 17.07
N VAL A 159 -29.13 -2.43 16.70
CA VAL A 159 -30.44 -1.76 16.65
C VAL A 159 -31.35 -2.48 15.66
N GLY A 160 -32.53 -2.89 16.13
CA GLY A 160 -33.54 -3.56 15.28
C GLY A 160 -33.25 -5.04 14.99
N ALA A 161 -32.28 -5.65 15.67
CA ALA A 161 -31.99 -7.08 15.50
C ALA A 161 -33.12 -8.00 16.01
N SER A 162 -33.13 -9.23 15.50
CA SER A 162 -34.12 -10.24 15.89
C SER A 162 -34.04 -10.61 17.37
N THR A 163 -35.17 -11.00 17.96
CA THR A 163 -35.25 -11.47 19.35
C THR A 163 -34.31 -12.64 19.62
N THR A 164 -34.17 -13.55 18.63
CA THR A 164 -33.26 -14.69 18.70
C THR A 164 -31.80 -14.25 18.85
N TYR A 165 -31.38 -13.25 18.08
CA TYR A 165 -30.04 -12.67 18.19
C TYR A 165 -29.80 -12.03 19.56
N LYS A 166 -30.74 -11.18 20.01
CA LYS A 166 -30.63 -10.46 21.29
C LYS A 166 -30.51 -11.44 22.45
N ASN A 167 -31.37 -12.44 22.51
CA ASN A 167 -31.34 -13.48 23.55
C ASN A 167 -30.01 -14.24 23.57
N ARG A 168 -29.49 -14.60 22.39
CA ARG A 168 -28.21 -15.33 22.29
C ARG A 168 -27.02 -14.49 22.76
N ARG A 169 -26.98 -13.20 22.42
CA ARG A 169 -25.91 -12.28 22.88
C ARG A 169 -25.94 -12.09 24.39
N ILE A 170 -27.13 -11.93 24.97
CA ILE A 170 -27.31 -11.82 26.43
C ILE A 170 -26.83 -13.09 27.13
N GLU A 171 -27.15 -14.28 26.61
CA GLU A 171 -26.69 -15.56 27.19
C GLU A 171 -25.16 -15.67 27.19
N ILE A 172 -24.51 -15.30 26.08
CA ILE A 172 -23.05 -15.30 25.96
C ILE A 172 -22.43 -14.31 26.95
N ALA A 173 -22.99 -13.09 27.05
CA ALA A 173 -22.52 -12.07 27.98
C ALA A 173 -22.68 -12.51 29.44
N LYS A 174 -23.81 -13.17 29.79
CA LYS A 174 -24.01 -13.78 31.12
C LYS A 174 -22.93 -14.77 31.45
N LYS A 175 -22.61 -15.68 30.53
CA LYS A 175 -21.55 -16.67 30.75
C LYS A 175 -20.14 -16.06 30.87
N ALA A 176 -19.88 -14.95 30.18
CA ALA A 176 -18.55 -14.33 30.14
C ALA A 176 -18.27 -13.41 31.34
N TYR A 177 -19.29 -12.66 31.77
CA TYR A 177 -19.12 -11.57 32.74
C TYR A 177 -19.72 -11.86 34.13
N LEU A 178 -20.79 -12.66 34.18
CA LEU A 178 -21.40 -13.11 35.45
C LEU A 178 -20.87 -14.51 35.75
N LYS A 179 -20.38 -14.73 36.97
CA LYS A 179 -19.86 -16.02 37.41
C LYS A 179 -20.56 -16.48 38.67
#